data_AF-A0A2I4C8T5-F1
#
_entry.id   AF-A0A2I4C8T5-F1
#
_cell.length_a   1.000
_cell.length_b   1.000
_cell.length_c   1.000
_cell.angle_alpha   90.00
_cell.angle_beta   90.00
_cell.angle_gamma   90.00
#
_symmetry.space_group_name_H-M   'P 1'
#
loop_
_entity.id
_entity.type
_entity.pdbx_description
1 polymer ?
#
loop_
_entity_poly.entity_id
_entity_poly.type
_entity_poly.pdbx_seq_one_letter_code
_entity_poly.pdbx_strand_id
1 'polypeptide(L)'
;MKKGLWKTVAHLKRLSVSRRSVVKDEPKQTCKDEKCKWLEEHMENSEFYKEYESIPMCRRGSECTVIGYTKYVDKNRFQDVVPYDDTRVKLVPTEENSMGYINASHIRRLQ
;
A
#
# COMPACT_ATOMS: atom_id res chain seq x y z
N MET A 1 -16.23 14.56 11.61
CA MET A 1 -15.41 15.04 10.47
C MET A 1 -16.12 14.69 9.16
N LYS A 2 -16.23 15.63 8.20
CA LYS A 2 -17.14 15.49 7.04
C LYS A 2 -16.47 14.68 5.92
N LYS A 3 -17.22 13.75 5.29
CA LYS A 3 -16.85 12.85 4.17
C LYS A 3 -16.10 13.52 2.99
N GLY A 4 -16.12 14.84 2.90
CA GLY A 4 -15.37 15.61 1.90
C GLY A 4 -13.86 15.64 2.13
N LEU A 5 -13.39 15.54 3.38
CA LEU A 5 -11.96 15.71 3.69
C LEU A 5 -11.09 14.58 3.12
N TRP A 6 -11.61 13.35 3.15
CA TRP A 6 -10.92 12.15 2.62
C TRP A 6 -10.77 12.16 1.09
N LYS A 7 -11.75 12.74 0.38
CA LYS A 7 -11.69 12.87 -1.09
C LYS A 7 -10.54 13.80 -1.50
N THR A 8 -10.33 14.88 -0.75
CA THR A 8 -9.24 15.83 -0.98
C THR A 8 -7.87 15.20 -0.68
N VAL A 9 -7.77 14.42 0.40
CA VAL A 9 -6.52 13.72 0.78
C VAL A 9 -6.11 12.68 -0.27
N ALA A 10 -7.05 11.92 -0.84
CA ALA A 10 -6.76 10.94 -1.89
C ALA A 10 -6.22 11.59 -3.17
N HIS A 11 -6.78 12.75 -3.55
CA HIS A 11 -6.33 13.50 -4.73
C HIS A 11 -4.91 14.04 -4.58
N LEU A 12 -4.56 14.56 -3.39
CA LEU A 12 -3.23 15.11 -3.09
C LEU A 12 -2.11 14.05 -3.13
N LYS A 13 -2.43 12.76 -2.95
CA LYS A 13 -1.46 11.66 -2.97
C LYS A 13 -1.38 10.88 -4.29
N ARG A 14 -1.95 11.39 -5.40
CA ARG A 14 -1.93 10.74 -6.73
C ARG A 14 -2.44 9.28 -6.75
N LEU A 15 -3.22 8.86 -5.75
CA LEU A 15 -3.89 7.56 -5.73
C LEU A 15 -5.15 7.66 -6.60
N SER A 16 -5.08 7.24 -7.87
CA SER A 16 -6.26 7.14 -8.72
C SER A 16 -7.08 5.91 -8.31
N VAL A 17 -8.03 6.07 -7.39
CA VAL A 17 -9.09 5.08 -7.22
C VAL A 17 -9.98 5.15 -8.46
N SER A 18 -9.83 4.19 -9.36
CA SER A 18 -10.77 3.99 -10.46
C SER A 18 -12.12 3.59 -9.86
N ARG A 19 -12.98 4.57 -9.55
CA ARG A 19 -14.41 4.31 -9.38
C ARG A 19 -14.97 4.08 -10.77
N ARG A 20 -15.11 2.81 -11.17
CA ARG A 20 -16.12 2.47 -12.18
C ARG A 20 -17.46 2.97 -11.66
N SER A 21 -18.09 3.79 -12.48
CA SER A 21 -19.28 4.56 -12.16
C SER A 21 -20.55 3.71 -12.28
N VAL A 22 -21.50 4.03 -11.40
CA VAL A 22 -22.94 3.75 -11.46
C VAL A 22 -23.38 2.29 -11.23
N VAL A 23 -23.43 1.88 -9.97
CA VAL A 23 -24.54 1.03 -9.51
C VAL A 23 -25.66 1.97 -9.10
N LYS A 24 -26.82 1.83 -9.74
CA LYS A 24 -28.05 2.59 -9.46
C LYS A 24 -28.37 2.52 -7.96
N ASP A 25 -28.98 3.57 -7.41
CA ASP A 25 -29.52 3.61 -6.05
C ASP A 25 -30.58 2.51 -5.86
N GLU A 26 -30.14 1.28 -5.62
CA GLU A 26 -30.95 0.28 -4.94
C GLU A 26 -31.01 0.65 -3.45
N PRO A 27 -32.15 0.42 -2.78
CA PRO A 27 -32.21 0.58 -1.34
C PRO A 27 -31.04 -0.20 -0.76
N LYS A 28 -30.24 0.48 0.08
CA LYS A 28 -29.16 -0.16 0.84
C LYS A 28 -29.83 -1.27 1.64
N GLN A 29 -29.83 -2.48 1.09
CA GLN A 29 -30.01 -3.68 1.85
C GLN A 29 -28.82 -3.65 2.80
N THR A 30 -29.04 -3.11 4.00
CA THR A 30 -28.07 -3.20 5.07
C THR A 30 -27.81 -4.69 5.17
N CYS A 31 -26.58 -5.09 4.85
CA CYS A 31 -26.19 -6.46 5.04
C CYS A 31 -26.44 -6.73 6.52
N LYS A 32 -27.48 -7.53 6.82
CA LYS A 32 -27.86 -7.83 8.21
C LYS A 32 -26.78 -8.63 8.93
N ASP A 33 -25.68 -8.95 8.23
CA ASP A 33 -24.45 -9.48 8.79
C ASP A 33 -23.92 -8.52 9.84
N GLU A 34 -23.79 -9.03 11.06
CA GLU A 34 -23.25 -8.31 12.21
C GLU A 34 -21.87 -7.73 11.92
N LYS A 35 -21.08 -8.39 11.05
CA LYS A 35 -19.78 -7.89 10.60
C LYS A 35 -19.90 -6.57 9.84
N CYS A 36 -20.92 -6.40 9.02
CA CYS A 36 -21.11 -5.16 8.25
C CYS A 36 -21.45 -3.99 9.19
N LYS A 37 -22.33 -4.21 10.18
CA LYS A 37 -22.66 -3.18 11.18
C LYS A 37 -21.44 -2.78 11.99
N TRP A 38 -20.66 -3.77 12.44
CA TRP A 38 -19.43 -3.53 13.20
C TRP A 38 -18.43 -2.69 12.40
N LEU A 39 -18.21 -3.02 11.12
CA LEU A 39 -17.33 -2.25 10.23
C LEU A 39 -17.81 -0.81 10.04
N GLU A 40 -19.12 -0.60 9.88
CA GLU A 40 -19.70 0.74 9.74
C GLU A 40 -19.49 1.59 11.01
N GLU A 41 -19.76 1.02 12.19
CA GLU A 41 -19.56 1.69 13.48
C GLU A 41 -18.09 2.07 13.72
N HIS A 42 -17.15 1.15 13.49
CA HIS A 42 -15.71 1.40 13.66
C HIS A 42 -15.19 2.46 12.67
N MET A 43 -15.77 2.50 11.47
CA MET A 43 -15.49 3.54 10.48
C MET A 43 -16.02 4.91 10.93
N GLU A 44 -17.22 4.98 11.50
CA GLU A 44 -17.81 6.22 12.04
C GLU A 44 -17.03 6.76 13.24
N ASN A 45 -16.58 5.86 14.11
CA ASN A 45 -15.76 6.17 15.28
C ASN A 45 -14.29 6.51 14.95
N SER A 46 -13.90 6.47 13.67
CA SER A 46 -12.54 6.73 13.18
C SER A 46 -11.49 5.78 13.76
N GLU A 47 -11.89 4.57 14.16
CA GLU A 47 -11.00 3.60 14.80
C GLU A 47 -10.03 2.99 13.79
N PHE A 48 -10.46 2.72 12.56
CA PHE A 48 -9.57 2.26 11.50
C PHE A 48 -8.49 3.26 11.13
N TYR A 49 -8.75 4.56 11.27
CA TYR A 49 -7.71 5.57 11.04
C TYR A 49 -6.62 5.48 12.09
N LYS A 50 -7.00 5.34 13.37
CA LYS A 50 -6.05 5.18 14.47
C LYS A 50 -5.25 3.90 14.32
N GLU A 51 -5.91 2.81 13.95
CA GLU A 51 -5.26 1.52 13.68
C GLU A 51 -4.26 1.66 12.52
N TYR A 52 -4.67 2.25 11.40
CA TYR A 52 -3.80 2.47 10.25
C TYR A 52 -2.56 3.30 10.60
N GLU A 53 -2.72 4.43 11.30
CA GLU A 53 -1.60 5.28 11.70
C GLU A 53 -0.65 4.60 12.69
N SER A 54 -1.12 3.57 13.40
CA SER A 54 -0.27 2.77 14.29
C SER A 54 0.62 1.77 13.55
N ILE A 55 0.34 1.47 12.28
CA ILE A 55 1.12 0.53 11.47
C ILE A 55 2.49 1.14 11.16
N PRO A 56 3.61 0.45 11.49
CA PRO A 56 4.94 0.93 11.14
C PRO A 56 5.11 1.03 9.61
N MET A 57 5.62 2.17 9.14
CA MET A 57 5.92 2.38 7.71
C MET A 57 7.03 1.44 7.21
N CYS A 58 7.94 1.03 8.09
CA CYS A 58 9.02 0.11 7.78
C CYS A 58 9.07 -1.08 8.76
N ARG A 59 9.42 -2.25 8.25
CA ARG A 59 9.61 -3.46 9.07
C ARG A 59 10.88 -3.30 9.90
N ARG A 60 10.77 -3.43 11.22
CA ARG A 60 11.91 -3.31 12.14
C ARG A 60 13.00 -4.32 11.77
N GLY A 61 14.26 -3.89 11.82
CA GLY A 61 15.43 -4.73 11.54
C GLY A 61 15.56 -5.17 10.07
N SER A 62 14.93 -4.47 9.14
CA SER A 62 15.01 -4.80 7.71
C SER A 62 15.85 -3.76 6.99
N GLU A 63 16.72 -4.23 6.11
CA GLU A 63 17.65 -3.38 5.37
C GLU A 63 17.27 -3.28 3.89
N CYS A 64 17.69 -2.18 3.28
CA CYS A 64 17.52 -1.91 1.85
C CYS A 64 18.86 -1.48 1.22
N THR A 65 19.93 -2.20 1.55
CA THR A 65 21.33 -1.84 1.22
C THR A 65 21.60 -1.79 -0.28
N VAL A 66 20.87 -2.57 -1.09
CA VAL A 66 21.07 -2.64 -2.55
C VAL A 66 20.80 -1.29 -3.24
N ILE A 67 20.08 -0.36 -2.60
CA ILE A 67 19.78 0.97 -3.14
C ILE A 67 20.91 1.97 -2.88
N GLY A 68 21.81 1.67 -1.93
CA GLY A 68 22.98 2.51 -1.66
C GLY A 68 23.92 2.68 -2.86
N TYR A 69 23.72 1.88 -3.91
CA TYR A 69 24.41 2.02 -5.19
C TYR A 69 23.66 2.97 -6.12
N THR A 70 24.28 4.10 -6.45
CA THR A 70 23.76 5.15 -7.34
C THR A 70 23.18 4.60 -8.66
N LYS A 71 23.77 3.54 -9.22
CA LYS A 71 23.32 2.87 -10.45
C LYS A 71 21.92 2.23 -10.41
N TYR A 72 21.31 2.09 -9.24
CA TYR A 72 19.97 1.49 -9.08
C TYR A 72 18.89 2.50 -8.69
N VAL A 73 19.27 3.76 -8.42
CA VAL A 73 18.31 4.83 -8.07
C VAL A 73 17.33 5.06 -9.22
N ASP A 74 17.83 5.15 -10.45
CA ASP A 74 17.02 5.40 -11.64
C ASP A 74 16.14 4.21 -12.06
N LYS A 75 16.35 3.05 -11.43
CA LYS A 75 15.50 1.85 -11.63
C LYS A 75 14.24 1.88 -10.75
N ASN A 76 14.05 2.92 -9.95
CA ASN A 76 12.90 3.11 -9.07
C ASN A 76 12.04 4.29 -9.53
N ARG A 77 10.71 4.11 -9.49
CA ARG A 77 9.77 5.20 -9.76
C ARG A 77 9.74 6.23 -8.63
N PHE A 78 10.00 5.78 -7.39
CA PHE A 78 10.04 6.61 -6.20
C PHE A 78 11.24 6.18 -5.34
N GLN A 79 11.95 7.15 -4.76
CA GLN A 79 13.18 6.89 -3.99
C GLN A 79 12.90 6.24 -2.63
N ASP A 80 11.70 6.47 -2.10
CA ASP A 80 11.23 5.99 -0.80
C ASP A 80 10.41 4.69 -0.89
N VAL A 81 10.10 4.21 -2.10
CA VAL A 81 9.35 2.96 -2.33
C VAL A 81 10.23 1.93 -2.99
N VAL A 82 10.80 1.06 -2.16
CA VAL A 82 11.90 0.16 -2.54
C VAL A 82 11.81 -1.17 -1.77
N PRO A 83 12.34 -2.28 -2.31
CA PRO A 83 12.21 -3.59 -1.68
C PRO A 83 13.25 -3.78 -0.55
N TYR A 84 12.87 -4.55 0.49
CA TYR A 84 13.82 -5.03 1.50
C TYR A 84 14.75 -6.10 0.91
N ASP A 85 15.99 -6.14 1.37
CA ASP A 85 17.02 -7.04 0.83
C ASP A 85 16.69 -8.53 0.98
N ASP A 86 16.02 -8.89 2.07
CA ASP A 86 15.65 -10.27 2.40
C ASP A 86 14.42 -10.78 1.64
N THR A 87 13.60 -9.87 1.08
CA THR A 87 12.37 -10.21 0.35
C THR A 87 12.39 -9.79 -1.11
N ARG A 88 13.41 -9.06 -1.56
CA ARG A 88 13.48 -8.62 -2.96
C ARG A 88 13.52 -9.80 -3.92
N VAL A 89 12.90 -9.60 -5.08
CA VAL A 89 13.07 -10.50 -6.22
C VAL A 89 14.51 -10.32 -6.75
N LYS A 90 15.20 -11.44 -6.99
CA LYS A 90 16.56 -11.45 -7.57
C LYS A 90 16.48 -12.01 -8.99
N LEU A 91 16.73 -11.15 -9.97
CA LEU A 91 16.86 -11.58 -11.37
C LEU A 91 18.18 -12.31 -11.59
N VAL A 92 18.28 -13.06 -12.69
CA VAL A 92 19.57 -13.58 -13.16
C VAL A 92 20.48 -12.38 -13.48
N PRO A 93 21.70 -12.30 -12.91
CA PRO A 93 22.63 -11.22 -13.20
C PRO A 93 22.97 -11.08 -14.68
N THR A 94 23.11 -9.84 -15.13
CA THR A 94 23.60 -9.49 -16.48
C THR A 94 24.72 -8.44 -16.37
N GLU A 95 25.41 -8.14 -17.47
CA GLU A 95 26.48 -7.11 -17.47
C GLU A 95 25.96 -5.74 -17.00
N GLU A 96 24.78 -5.33 -17.48
CA GLU A 96 24.13 -4.07 -17.11
C GLU A 96 23.41 -4.12 -15.74
N ASN A 97 23.22 -5.32 -15.19
CA ASN A 97 22.51 -5.55 -13.94
C ASN A 97 23.16 -6.65 -13.10
N SER A 98 24.40 -6.41 -12.69
CA SER A 98 25.21 -7.41 -11.97
C SER A 98 24.64 -7.89 -10.63
N MET A 99 23.71 -7.14 -10.02
CA MET A 99 23.03 -7.52 -8.76
C MET A 99 21.66 -8.15 -8.98
N GLY A 100 21.23 -8.33 -10.24
CA GLY A 100 19.90 -8.84 -10.58
C GLY A 100 18.79 -7.98 -9.96
N TYR A 101 18.98 -6.66 -9.93
CA TYR A 101 18.07 -5.76 -9.24
C TYR A 101 16.79 -5.51 -10.04
N ILE A 102 15.65 -5.58 -9.35
CA ILE A 102 14.36 -5.07 -9.77
C ILE A 102 13.62 -4.56 -8.54
N ASN A 103 12.86 -3.46 -8.66
CA ASN A 103 11.99 -2.99 -7.59
C ASN A 103 10.74 -3.88 -7.51
N ALA A 104 10.88 -5.02 -6.83
CA ALA A 104 9.81 -5.96 -6.55
C ALA A 104 10.16 -6.79 -5.30
N SER A 105 9.13 -7.21 -4.57
CA SER A 105 9.26 -8.02 -3.35
C SER A 105 8.39 -9.28 -3.43
N HIS A 106 8.87 -10.37 -2.83
CA HIS A 106 8.07 -11.56 -2.56
C HIS A 106 7.11 -11.29 -1.39
N ILE A 107 5.81 -11.40 -1.62
CA ILE A 107 4.79 -11.30 -0.58
C ILE A 107 4.33 -12.70 -0.20
N ARG A 108 4.44 -13.04 1.09
CA ARG A 108 3.96 -14.30 1.65
C ARG A 108 2.83 -14.02 2.61
N ARG A 109 1.75 -14.80 2.53
CA ARG A 109 0.73 -14.82 3.57
C ARG A 109 1.27 -15.58 4.77
N LEU A 110 1.04 -15.06 5.96
CA LEU A 110 1.17 -15.84 7.19
C LEU A 110 0.13 -16.97 7.10
N GLN A 111 0.59 -18.21 7.27
CA GLN A 111 -0.26 -19.38 7.44
C GLN A 111 -0.57 -19.58 8.92
#